data_AF-A0A2D9T2D6-F1
#
_entry.id   AF-A0A2D9T2D6-F1
#
_cell.length_a   1.000
_cell.length_b   1.000
_cell.length_c   1.000
_cell.angle_alpha   90.00
_cell.angle_beta   90.00
_cell.angle_gamma   90.00
#
_symmetry.space_group_name_H-M   'P 1'
#
loop_
_entity.id
_entity.type
_entity.pdbx_description
1 polymer ?
#
loop_
_entity_poly.entity_id
_entity_poly.type
_entity_poly.pdbx_seq_one_letter_code
_entity_poly.pdbx_strand_id
1 'polypeptide(L)'
;MGARAFLKLFSVLALVISCGEVPPAADVGFSIATLDMSPPDDLVCVSLSRSDEGGMPIALFVRNLESIDDPDDDGSKELVVDTLPTYGTPFELIIEGFTTENCAGSAQYVGRSGQIRLQAGERRVIEMALYEAQQAEALRRGEAPPSGMFPTATTLPDGRVLVAGGFTDLEDTDCPATAPTATCFIGTATSDAWIFDPAAGRFHPVQGGMMAARAGHTATLLEDGRVLIAGGAPGMRMAIIPGADGAAASFVIEPYAEDADEAALASFEIFEPEANPEVEDLDRNGDPGRGGFVGRADDLETVGLLNRPRFLHAAARTGEGTVVLAGGMGDLAAQTYEVFDPARPGGYGVYDNTGANLQVARVLPSAVALETEDGESRVLIVGGIFAMNNDQLAEVWAPDEESLSGVTTPATDLPGFPTEAAEGVKEDRPRFSLLRPQVAPLDGGSTALVSGWYGPRCPSATEQPAFDGAVMCPKTTGSFFRNYTVNIDTGATVDWQASSSRFQSFGATAVLLDGRVVVSGGIQDGQAITTNYLSIYRPSTSADTGRPVAFGANATLAPRAFHAATGLRGGGVFVFGGVSITSGTTVRLADISGEAFFL
;
A
#
# COMPACT_ATOMS: atom_id res chain seq x y z
N MET A 1 -72.51 58.88 -3.29
CA MET A 1 -72.16 58.77 -4.72
C MET A 1 -70.66 59.01 -4.85
N GLY A 2 -69.77 58.13 -5.29
CA GLY A 2 -69.81 56.71 -5.64
C GLY A 2 -68.42 56.14 -5.34
N ALA A 3 -68.37 54.87 -4.95
CA ALA A 3 -67.18 54.17 -4.49
C ALA A 3 -66.27 53.72 -5.65
N ARG A 4 -64.94 53.88 -5.51
CA ARG A 4 -63.92 53.05 -6.15
C ARG A 4 -62.69 52.96 -5.25
N ALA A 5 -62.62 51.89 -4.45
CA ALA A 5 -61.40 51.40 -3.83
C ALA A 5 -60.92 50.19 -4.65
N PHE A 6 -59.71 50.27 -5.20
CA PHE A 6 -59.04 49.16 -5.86
C PHE A 6 -58.22 48.40 -4.81
N LEU A 7 -58.73 47.25 -4.34
CA LEU A 7 -57.96 46.25 -3.62
C LEU A 7 -57.76 45.06 -4.58
N LYS A 8 -56.50 44.79 -4.96
CA LYS A 8 -56.13 43.55 -5.66
C LYS A 8 -56.11 42.43 -4.63
N LEU A 9 -57.01 41.46 -4.79
CA LEU A 9 -57.08 40.23 -3.98
C LEU A 9 -56.79 39.02 -4.87
N PHE A 10 -55.83 38.22 -4.41
CA PHE A 10 -55.63 36.76 -4.57
C PHE A 10 -55.86 36.12 -5.94
N SER A 11 -54.74 35.64 -6.51
CA SER A 11 -54.74 34.48 -7.41
C SER A 11 -54.03 33.33 -6.69
N VAL A 12 -54.83 32.33 -6.32
CA VAL A 12 -54.40 31.01 -5.85
C VAL A 12 -53.58 30.35 -6.98
N LEU A 13 -52.29 30.12 -6.76
CA LEU A 13 -51.50 29.28 -7.64
C LEU A 13 -51.72 27.82 -7.21
N ALA A 14 -52.67 27.16 -7.87
CA ALA A 14 -52.76 25.72 -7.86
C ALA A 14 -51.51 25.18 -8.55
N LEU A 15 -50.69 24.46 -7.80
CA LEU A 15 -49.59 23.64 -8.29
C LEU A 15 -50.22 22.52 -9.15
N VAL A 16 -50.31 22.75 -10.46
CA VAL A 16 -50.61 21.68 -11.41
C VAL A 16 -49.36 20.80 -11.44
N ILE A 17 -49.47 19.64 -10.80
CA ILE A 17 -48.61 18.48 -11.01
C ILE A 17 -48.73 18.15 -12.50
N SER A 18 -47.82 18.70 -13.30
CA SER A 18 -47.52 18.15 -14.60
C SER A 18 -46.75 16.86 -14.33
N CYS A 19 -47.47 15.73 -14.30
CA CYS A 19 -46.87 14.45 -14.68
C CYS A 19 -46.35 14.64 -16.11
N GLY A 20 -45.12 15.12 -16.24
CA GLY A 20 -44.35 14.90 -17.45
C GLY A 20 -44.23 13.39 -17.59
N GLU A 21 -44.74 12.87 -18.70
CA GLU A 21 -44.59 11.47 -19.07
C GLU A 21 -43.11 11.10 -18.91
N VAL A 22 -42.83 10.15 -18.00
CA VAL A 22 -41.56 9.43 -18.03
C VAL A 22 -41.52 8.80 -19.42
N PRO A 23 -40.53 9.14 -20.27
CA PRO A 23 -40.46 8.55 -21.60
C PRO A 23 -40.41 7.03 -21.44
N PRO A 24 -41.09 6.26 -22.31
CA PRO A 24 -41.03 4.81 -22.23
C PRO A 24 -39.56 4.38 -22.30
N ALA A 25 -39.20 3.37 -21.50
CA ALA A 25 -37.91 2.72 -21.53
C ALA A 25 -37.66 2.15 -22.94
N ALA A 26 -37.16 3.00 -23.83
CA ALA A 26 -36.74 2.68 -25.17
C ALA A 26 -35.21 2.76 -25.15
N ASP A 27 -34.59 1.59 -25.25
CA ASP A 27 -33.23 1.30 -25.69
C ASP A 27 -32.30 2.53 -25.81
N VAL A 28 -31.70 2.89 -24.68
CA VAL A 28 -30.58 3.83 -24.66
C VAL A 28 -29.32 3.01 -24.90
N GLY A 29 -28.94 2.89 -26.17
CA GLY A 29 -27.71 2.22 -26.62
C GLY A 29 -26.46 2.98 -26.24
N PHE A 30 -25.50 2.28 -25.62
CA PHE A 30 -24.20 2.80 -25.20
C PHE A 30 -23.05 2.25 -26.07
N SER A 31 -22.10 3.15 -26.35
CA SER A 31 -20.75 2.91 -26.86
C SER A 31 -19.78 3.21 -25.71
N ILE A 32 -18.62 2.60 -25.46
CA ILE A 32 -17.83 1.49 -26.05
C ILE A 32 -16.67 1.24 -25.05
N ALA A 33 -16.18 0.00 -24.92
CA ALA A 33 -14.86 -0.25 -24.33
C ALA A 33 -13.85 -0.38 -25.48
N THR A 34 -12.92 0.55 -25.62
CA THR A 34 -11.77 0.33 -26.51
C THR A 34 -10.79 -0.55 -25.76
N LEU A 35 -10.56 -1.76 -26.28
CA LEU A 35 -9.34 -2.47 -25.97
C LEU A 35 -8.16 -1.59 -26.42
N ASP A 36 -7.03 -1.74 -25.75
CA ASP A 36 -5.76 -1.08 -26.06
C ASP A 36 -5.53 -0.79 -27.56
N MET A 37 -4.73 0.24 -27.87
CA MET A 37 -4.40 0.66 -29.24
C MET A 37 -3.89 -0.51 -30.12
N SER A 38 -3.42 -1.61 -29.52
CA SER A 38 -3.43 -2.94 -30.13
C SER A 38 -3.54 -4.01 -29.04
N PRO A 39 -4.56 -4.90 -29.06
CA PRO A 39 -4.60 -6.03 -28.15
C PRO A 39 -3.39 -6.96 -28.35
N PRO A 40 -3.05 -7.81 -27.36
CA PRO A 40 -1.99 -8.82 -27.51
C PRO A 40 -2.18 -9.67 -28.76
N ASP A 41 -1.09 -9.95 -29.50
CA ASP A 41 -1.12 -10.67 -30.78
C ASP A 41 -1.74 -12.08 -30.68
N ASP A 42 -1.69 -12.71 -29.51
CA ASP A 42 -2.23 -14.04 -29.23
C ASP A 42 -3.64 -14.02 -28.65
N LEU A 43 -4.23 -12.84 -28.40
CA LEU A 43 -5.61 -12.69 -27.99
C LEU A 43 -6.56 -13.02 -29.15
N VAL A 44 -7.42 -14.03 -28.97
CA VAL A 44 -8.33 -14.51 -30.02
C VAL A 44 -9.79 -14.17 -29.71
N CYS A 45 -10.17 -14.26 -28.44
CA CYS A 45 -11.54 -14.04 -28.01
C CYS A 45 -11.62 -13.25 -26.69
N VAL A 46 -12.71 -12.51 -26.51
CA VAL A 46 -13.04 -11.81 -25.27
C VAL A 46 -14.45 -12.15 -24.76
N SER A 47 -14.57 -12.23 -23.44
CA SER A 47 -15.83 -12.26 -22.70
C SER A 47 -15.97 -10.96 -21.93
N LEU A 48 -17.12 -10.29 -22.07
CA LEU A 48 -17.43 -9.08 -21.32
C LEU A 48 -18.59 -9.36 -20.36
N SER A 49 -18.40 -8.98 -19.11
CA SER A 49 -19.42 -9.08 -18.07
C SER A 49 -19.53 -7.78 -17.28
N ARG A 50 -20.67 -7.59 -16.62
CA ARG A 50 -20.92 -6.48 -15.70
C ARG A 50 -21.03 -7.01 -14.28
N SER A 51 -20.36 -6.37 -13.34
CA SER A 51 -20.58 -6.60 -11.91
C SER A 51 -21.27 -5.39 -11.31
N ASP A 52 -22.47 -5.60 -10.77
CA ASP A 52 -23.09 -4.63 -9.86
C ASP A 52 -22.42 -4.77 -8.48
N GLU A 53 -22.49 -3.74 -7.64
CA GLU A 53 -21.84 -3.70 -6.32
C GLU A 53 -22.25 -4.91 -5.46
N GLY A 54 -21.31 -5.84 -5.21
CA GLY A 54 -21.53 -7.07 -4.44
C GLY A 54 -22.31 -8.19 -5.16
N GLY A 55 -22.62 -8.03 -6.45
CA GLY A 55 -23.32 -9.02 -7.27
C GLY A 55 -22.40 -10.00 -7.99
N MET A 56 -22.94 -11.14 -8.41
CA MET A 56 -22.25 -12.03 -9.35
C MET A 56 -22.15 -11.35 -10.72
N PRO A 57 -21.02 -11.50 -11.45
CA PRO A 57 -20.91 -10.95 -12.80
C PRO A 57 -22.01 -11.46 -13.73
N ILE A 58 -22.66 -10.53 -14.44
CA ILE A 58 -23.69 -10.78 -15.44
C ILE A 58 -23.02 -10.71 -16.81
N ALA A 59 -23.00 -11.82 -17.53
CA ALA A 59 -22.43 -11.87 -18.87
C ALA A 59 -23.19 -10.93 -19.83
N LEU A 60 -22.46 -10.09 -20.55
CA LEU A 60 -22.99 -9.19 -21.57
C LEU A 60 -22.85 -9.83 -22.95
N PHE A 61 -21.64 -10.24 -23.33
CA PHE A 61 -21.39 -10.98 -24.57
C PHE A 61 -20.07 -11.76 -24.51
N VAL A 62 -19.90 -12.65 -25.48
CA VAL A 62 -18.64 -13.34 -25.81
C VAL A 62 -18.43 -13.21 -27.32
N ARG A 63 -17.25 -12.75 -27.75
CA ARG A 63 -16.96 -12.47 -29.17
C ARG A 63 -15.51 -12.78 -29.54
N ASN A 64 -15.32 -13.29 -30.76
CA ASN A 64 -14.00 -13.38 -31.38
C ASN A 64 -13.52 -11.99 -31.79
N LEU A 65 -12.21 -11.75 -31.65
CA LEU A 65 -11.59 -10.46 -31.91
C LEU A 65 -11.74 -10.01 -33.37
N GLU A 66 -11.70 -10.96 -34.31
CA GLU A 66 -11.94 -10.70 -35.75
C GLU A 66 -13.36 -10.18 -36.05
N SER A 67 -14.33 -10.44 -35.16
CA SER A 67 -15.72 -9.98 -35.32
C SER A 67 -15.99 -8.62 -34.67
N ILE A 68 -14.96 -8.01 -34.08
CA ILE A 68 -15.03 -6.72 -33.40
C ILE A 68 -14.46 -5.64 -34.34
N ASP A 69 -15.20 -4.56 -34.48
CA ASP A 69 -14.86 -3.45 -35.36
C ASP A 69 -13.56 -2.76 -34.90
N ASP A 70 -12.78 -2.35 -35.88
CA ASP A 70 -11.59 -1.51 -35.77
C ASP A 70 -11.85 -0.29 -36.65
N PRO A 71 -12.51 0.74 -36.10
CA PRO A 71 -13.06 1.83 -36.90
C PRO A 71 -11.97 2.71 -37.52
N ASP A 72 -10.81 2.80 -36.88
CA ASP A 72 -9.70 3.68 -37.25
C ASP A 72 -8.57 2.95 -38.00
N ASP A 73 -8.67 1.62 -38.16
CA ASP A 73 -7.67 0.75 -38.81
C ASP A 73 -6.27 0.89 -38.16
N ASP A 74 -6.27 1.14 -36.85
CA ASP A 74 -5.08 1.34 -36.03
C ASP A 74 -4.77 0.14 -35.12
N GLY A 75 -5.61 -0.90 -35.17
CA GLY A 75 -5.50 -2.10 -34.35
C GLY A 75 -6.37 -2.07 -33.09
N SER A 76 -6.95 -0.91 -32.75
CA SER A 76 -7.86 -0.80 -31.61
C SER A 76 -9.17 -1.56 -31.88
N LYS A 77 -9.75 -2.12 -30.83
CA LYS A 77 -10.99 -2.92 -30.93
C LYS A 77 -12.11 -2.28 -30.14
N GLU A 78 -13.20 -1.99 -30.82
CA GLU A 78 -14.31 -1.20 -30.31
C GLU A 78 -15.45 -2.11 -29.81
N LEU A 79 -15.60 -2.25 -28.49
CA LEU A 79 -16.62 -3.12 -27.88
C LEU A 79 -17.90 -2.35 -27.55
N VAL A 80 -18.96 -2.56 -28.32
CA VAL A 80 -20.27 -1.90 -28.11
C VAL A 80 -21.19 -2.71 -27.19
N VAL A 81 -21.77 -2.05 -26.17
CA VAL A 81 -22.77 -2.64 -25.26
C VAL A 81 -24.03 -1.76 -25.25
N ASP A 82 -25.06 -2.18 -25.99
CA ASP A 82 -26.26 -1.36 -26.16
C ASP A 82 -27.23 -1.39 -24.96
N THR A 83 -26.98 -2.21 -23.93
CA THR A 83 -27.92 -2.45 -22.84
C THR A 83 -27.25 -2.41 -21.46
N LEU A 84 -26.98 -1.19 -20.97
CA LEU A 84 -26.51 -0.95 -19.59
C LEU A 84 -27.60 -0.23 -18.76
N PRO A 85 -27.70 -0.52 -17.45
CA PRO A 85 -28.65 0.15 -16.57
C PRO A 85 -28.27 1.62 -16.37
N THR A 86 -29.23 2.51 -16.59
CA THR A 86 -29.08 3.99 -16.56
C THR A 86 -29.42 4.63 -15.20
N TYR A 87 -29.48 3.86 -14.12
CA TYR A 87 -30.14 4.28 -12.88
C TYR A 87 -29.17 4.58 -11.73
N GLY A 88 -28.10 5.33 -11.97
CA GLY A 88 -27.22 5.89 -10.92
C GLY A 88 -26.52 4.89 -9.99
N THR A 89 -26.83 3.59 -10.09
CA THR A 89 -26.16 2.51 -9.38
C THR A 89 -24.80 2.29 -10.04
N PRO A 90 -23.71 2.37 -9.27
CA PRO A 90 -22.39 2.09 -9.81
C PRO A 90 -22.29 0.63 -10.26
N PHE A 91 -21.57 0.39 -11.36
CA PHE A 91 -21.22 -0.95 -11.82
C PHE A 91 -19.81 -0.97 -12.37
N GLU A 92 -19.24 -2.16 -12.52
CA GLU A 92 -17.92 -2.37 -13.13
C GLU A 92 -18.07 -3.28 -14.35
N LEU A 93 -17.31 -3.01 -15.40
CA LEU A 93 -17.11 -3.92 -16.52
C LEU A 93 -15.87 -4.77 -16.27
N ILE A 94 -15.99 -6.07 -16.51
CA ILE A 94 -14.91 -7.04 -16.40
C ILE A 94 -14.76 -7.68 -17.77
N ILE A 95 -13.57 -7.59 -18.34
CA ILE A 95 -13.20 -8.25 -19.57
C ILE A 95 -12.21 -9.38 -19.30
N GLU A 96 -12.49 -10.53 -19.89
CA GLU A 96 -11.63 -11.71 -19.84
C GLU A 96 -11.20 -12.06 -21.26
N GLY A 97 -9.89 -12.19 -21.47
CA GLY A 97 -9.29 -12.51 -22.77
C GLY A 97 -8.80 -13.94 -22.84
N PHE A 98 -8.99 -14.57 -24.00
CA PHE A 98 -8.68 -15.96 -24.27
C PHE A 98 -7.85 -16.10 -25.54
N THR A 99 -6.89 -17.02 -25.53
CA THR A 99 -6.07 -17.38 -26.69
C THR A 99 -6.71 -18.49 -27.54
N THR A 100 -7.96 -18.87 -27.23
CA THR A 100 -8.73 -19.91 -27.90
C THR A 100 -9.97 -19.34 -28.60
N GLU A 101 -10.27 -19.83 -29.81
CA GLU A 101 -11.42 -19.37 -30.62
C GLU A 101 -12.79 -19.65 -30.00
N ASN A 102 -12.87 -20.58 -29.03
CA ASN A 102 -14.11 -20.92 -28.34
C ASN A 102 -14.26 -20.22 -26.98
N CYS A 103 -13.33 -19.33 -26.62
CA CYS A 103 -13.40 -18.52 -25.40
C CYS A 103 -13.54 -19.39 -24.14
N ALA A 104 -12.90 -20.56 -24.15
CA ALA A 104 -13.03 -21.56 -23.11
C ALA A 104 -11.70 -21.77 -22.39
N GLY A 105 -11.80 -22.21 -21.13
CA GLY A 105 -10.65 -22.45 -20.26
C GLY A 105 -10.46 -21.30 -19.26
N SER A 106 -9.23 -21.15 -18.77
CA SER A 106 -8.87 -20.03 -17.89
C SER A 106 -8.53 -18.82 -18.75
N ALA A 107 -9.08 -17.66 -18.41
CA ALA A 107 -8.70 -16.40 -19.05
C ALA A 107 -7.18 -16.19 -18.91
N GLN A 108 -6.53 -15.77 -19.99
CA GLN A 108 -5.11 -15.41 -20.00
C GLN A 108 -4.92 -13.91 -19.80
N TYR A 109 -5.95 -13.11 -20.09
CA TYR A 109 -5.94 -11.68 -19.89
C TYR A 109 -7.14 -11.25 -19.06
N VAL A 110 -6.96 -10.25 -18.21
CA VAL A 110 -8.02 -9.66 -17.40
C VAL A 110 -7.93 -8.14 -17.48
N GLY A 111 -9.07 -7.49 -17.71
CA GLY A 111 -9.19 -6.04 -17.66
C GLY A 111 -10.43 -5.64 -16.86
N ARG A 112 -10.39 -4.46 -16.25
CA ARG A 112 -11.45 -3.94 -15.40
C ARG A 112 -11.61 -2.45 -15.62
N SER A 113 -12.84 -1.96 -15.63
CA SER A 113 -13.11 -0.55 -15.89
C SER A 113 -13.03 0.34 -14.65
N GLY A 114 -12.90 -0.27 -13.46
CA GLY A 114 -13.25 0.42 -12.22
C GLY A 114 -14.75 0.71 -12.12
N GLN A 115 -15.14 1.48 -11.10
CA GLN A 115 -16.54 1.84 -10.86
C GLN A 115 -17.02 2.92 -11.83
N ILE A 116 -18.05 2.58 -12.60
CA ILE A 116 -18.70 3.48 -13.56
C ILE A 116 -20.04 3.94 -12.98
N ARG A 117 -20.32 5.24 -13.05
CA ARG A 117 -21.65 5.81 -12.83
C ARG A 117 -22.11 6.50 -14.10
N LEU A 118 -23.25 6.07 -14.64
CA LEU A 118 -23.86 6.66 -15.83
C LEU A 118 -25.14 7.42 -15.48
N GLN A 119 -25.31 8.59 -16.10
CA GLN A 119 -26.56 9.33 -16.10
C GLN A 119 -27.53 8.74 -17.15
N ALA A 120 -28.83 9.01 -16.97
CA ALA A 120 -29.84 8.57 -17.92
C ALA A 120 -29.60 9.18 -19.31
N GLY A 121 -29.41 8.34 -20.33
CA GLY A 121 -29.15 8.81 -21.70
C GLY A 121 -27.67 9.11 -21.99
N GLU A 122 -26.78 8.97 -21.00
CA GLU A 122 -25.36 9.24 -21.18
C GLU A 122 -24.73 8.26 -22.19
N ARG A 123 -23.67 8.68 -22.89
CA ARG A 123 -22.80 7.78 -23.67
C ARG A 123 -21.37 8.04 -23.24
N ARG A 124 -20.60 7.00 -22.99
CA ARG A 124 -19.24 7.12 -22.44
C ARG A 124 -18.32 6.06 -23.02
N VAL A 125 -17.27 6.53 -23.69
CA VAL A 125 -16.16 5.67 -24.13
C VAL A 125 -15.26 5.44 -22.92
N ILE A 126 -14.86 4.20 -22.69
CA ILE A 126 -13.97 3.82 -21.58
C ILE A 126 -12.79 3.06 -22.17
N GLU A 127 -11.59 3.47 -21.81
CA GLU A 127 -10.40 2.68 -22.12
C GLU A 127 -10.22 1.58 -21.07
N MET A 128 -9.95 0.35 -21.52
CA MET A 128 -9.69 -0.77 -20.63
C MET A 128 -8.34 -1.42 -20.96
N ALA A 129 -7.42 -1.38 -20.01
CA ALA A 129 -6.18 -2.13 -20.03
C ALA A 129 -6.48 -3.62 -19.82
N LEU A 130 -5.77 -4.44 -20.60
CA LEU A 130 -5.73 -5.88 -20.43
C LEU A 130 -4.38 -6.25 -19.83
N TYR A 131 -4.42 -6.93 -18.69
CA TYR A 131 -3.24 -7.45 -18.02
C TYR A 131 -3.14 -8.95 -18.23
N GLU A 132 -1.95 -9.44 -18.53
CA GLU A 132 -1.70 -10.88 -18.61
C GLU A 132 -1.78 -11.51 -17.20
N ALA A 133 -2.67 -12.46 -17.03
CA ALA A 133 -2.86 -13.15 -15.76
C ALA A 133 -1.61 -13.97 -15.42
N GLN A 134 -1.24 -13.97 -14.14
CA GLN A 134 -0.07 -14.68 -13.60
C GLN A 134 1.30 -14.18 -14.13
N GLN A 135 1.33 -13.09 -14.89
CA GLN A 135 2.55 -12.41 -15.30
C GLN A 135 2.61 -11.00 -14.73
N ALA A 136 3.82 -10.55 -14.38
CA ALA A 136 4.03 -9.17 -13.96
C ALA A 136 4.23 -8.30 -15.21
N GLU A 137 3.44 -7.25 -15.33
CA GLU A 137 3.50 -6.33 -16.46
C GLU A 137 4.09 -4.99 -16.03
N ALA A 138 5.06 -4.50 -16.79
CA ALA A 138 5.66 -3.18 -16.58
C ALA A 138 4.67 -2.09 -17.00
N LEU A 139 4.35 -1.17 -16.09
CA LEU A 139 3.39 -0.10 -16.31
C LEU A 139 4.06 1.05 -17.09
N ARG A 140 3.85 1.07 -18.41
CA ARG A 140 4.53 1.98 -19.34
C ARG A 140 3.58 2.88 -20.14
N ARG A 141 2.26 2.83 -19.89
CA ARG A 141 1.30 3.63 -20.64
C ARG A 141 1.27 5.05 -20.10
N GLY A 142 1.42 6.02 -21.00
CA GLY A 142 1.41 7.44 -20.65
C GLY A 142 2.73 7.92 -20.02
N GLU A 143 2.66 9.08 -19.36
CA GLU A 143 3.76 9.59 -18.56
C GLU A 143 3.97 8.68 -17.34
N ALA A 144 5.22 8.34 -17.05
CA ALA A 144 5.54 7.48 -15.91
C ALA A 144 6.19 8.32 -14.81
N PRO A 145 5.77 8.17 -13.54
CA PRO A 145 6.45 8.81 -12.42
C PRO A 145 7.91 8.34 -12.33
N PRO A 146 8.82 9.19 -11.83
CA PRO A 146 10.18 8.76 -11.56
C PRO A 146 10.18 7.58 -10.57
N SER A 147 11.07 6.62 -10.80
CA SER A 147 11.31 5.54 -9.84
C SER A 147 11.97 6.12 -8.60
N GLY A 148 11.48 5.75 -7.42
CA GLY A 148 12.03 6.22 -6.15
C GLY A 148 11.99 5.14 -5.09
N MET A 149 12.85 5.23 -4.09
CA MET A 149 12.86 4.32 -2.94
C MET A 149 12.16 4.92 -1.72
N PHE A 150 11.57 4.05 -0.91
CA PHE A 150 10.64 4.41 0.16
C PHE A 150 9.48 5.34 -0.26
N PRO A 151 8.82 5.12 -1.42
CA PRO A 151 7.53 5.73 -1.70
C PRO A 151 6.44 5.05 -0.87
N THR A 152 5.23 5.57 -0.92
CA THR A 152 4.03 4.86 -0.48
C THR A 152 3.08 4.61 -1.65
N ALA A 153 2.30 3.53 -1.56
CA ALA A 153 1.25 3.21 -2.51
C ALA A 153 -0.02 2.79 -1.74
N THR A 154 -1.14 3.44 -2.01
CA THR A 154 -2.39 3.23 -1.29
C THR A 154 -3.54 3.11 -2.27
N THR A 155 -4.20 1.94 -2.30
CA THR A 155 -5.44 1.75 -3.06
C THR A 155 -6.56 2.59 -2.45
N LEU A 156 -7.20 3.37 -3.29
CA LEU A 156 -8.32 4.25 -2.95
C LEU A 156 -9.65 3.48 -3.06
N PRO A 157 -10.74 3.96 -2.43
CA PRO A 157 -12.02 3.27 -2.44
C PRO A 157 -12.59 3.04 -3.86
N ASP A 158 -12.29 3.93 -4.80
CA ASP A 158 -12.70 3.83 -6.21
C ASP A 158 -11.90 2.79 -7.02
N GLY A 159 -10.80 2.27 -6.47
CA GLY A 159 -9.92 1.29 -7.10
C GLY A 159 -8.65 1.88 -7.74
N ARG A 160 -8.51 3.21 -7.80
CA ARG A 160 -7.26 3.87 -8.19
C ARG A 160 -6.21 3.70 -7.10
N VAL A 161 -4.95 4.01 -7.40
CA VAL A 161 -3.85 3.93 -6.44
C VAL A 161 -3.15 5.28 -6.32
N LEU A 162 -3.11 5.82 -5.11
CA LEU A 162 -2.23 6.96 -4.78
C LEU A 162 -0.80 6.45 -4.60
N VAL A 163 0.13 7.06 -5.35
CA VAL A 163 1.57 6.95 -5.14
C VAL A 163 2.08 8.29 -4.64
N ALA A 164 2.76 8.31 -3.49
CA ALA A 164 3.22 9.55 -2.87
C ALA A 164 4.72 9.50 -2.52
N GLY A 165 5.43 10.54 -2.94
CA GLY A 165 6.82 10.80 -2.56
C GLY A 165 7.82 9.70 -2.92
N GLY A 166 8.86 9.61 -2.09
CA GLY A 166 10.00 8.71 -2.31
C GLY A 166 11.29 9.47 -2.62
N PHE A 167 12.43 8.80 -2.39
CA PHE A 167 13.74 9.30 -2.78
C PHE A 167 13.97 8.95 -4.26
N THR A 168 13.74 9.93 -5.14
CA THR A 168 13.80 9.77 -6.60
C THR A 168 15.15 10.11 -7.19
N ASP A 169 16.02 10.73 -6.39
CA ASP A 169 17.41 10.99 -6.75
C ASP A 169 18.32 10.34 -5.72
N LEU A 170 19.32 9.61 -6.19
CA LEU A 170 20.31 8.88 -5.37
C LEU A 170 21.70 9.22 -5.91
N GLU A 171 22.43 10.06 -5.17
CA GLU A 171 23.76 10.52 -5.54
C GLU A 171 24.83 9.84 -4.69
N ASP A 172 25.94 9.43 -5.31
CA ASP A 172 27.11 8.94 -4.57
C ASP A 172 27.69 10.05 -3.69
N THR A 173 28.08 9.70 -2.45
CA THR A 173 28.70 10.66 -1.51
C THR A 173 29.86 10.04 -0.75
N ASP A 174 30.72 10.91 -0.18
CA ASP A 174 31.79 10.47 0.70
C ASP A 174 31.22 9.90 2.00
N CYS A 175 31.66 8.69 2.34
CA CYS A 175 31.30 8.08 3.62
C CYS A 175 31.97 8.80 4.80
N PRO A 176 31.33 8.80 5.99
CA PRO A 176 32.00 9.22 7.22
C PRO A 176 33.31 8.46 7.42
N ALA A 177 34.31 9.11 8.03
CA ALA A 177 35.63 8.52 8.27
C ALA A 177 35.58 7.23 9.13
N THR A 178 34.50 7.01 9.87
CA THR A 178 34.22 5.80 10.67
C THR A 178 33.79 4.60 9.82
N ALA A 179 33.42 4.79 8.55
CA ALA A 179 33.01 3.72 7.65
C ALA A 179 33.75 3.78 6.29
N PRO A 180 35.09 3.72 6.28
CA PRO A 180 35.89 3.95 5.06
C PRO A 180 35.75 2.85 3.99
N THR A 181 35.19 1.70 4.35
CA THR A 181 34.91 0.60 3.41
C THR A 181 33.48 0.61 2.88
N ALA A 182 32.64 1.53 3.36
CA ALA A 182 31.26 1.63 2.93
C ALA A 182 31.13 2.30 1.56
N THR A 183 30.01 2.05 0.90
CA THR A 183 29.53 2.86 -0.23
C THR A 183 28.36 3.69 0.27
N CYS A 184 28.42 5.00 0.11
CA CYS A 184 27.43 5.92 0.67
C CYS A 184 26.70 6.70 -0.41
N PHE A 185 25.43 6.98 -0.15
CA PHE A 185 24.53 7.69 -1.04
C PHE A 185 23.75 8.74 -0.25
N ILE A 186 23.47 9.87 -0.90
CA ILE A 186 22.42 10.80 -0.45
C ILE A 186 21.19 10.59 -1.32
N GLY A 187 20.04 10.41 -0.66
CA GLY A 187 18.74 10.40 -1.33
C GLY A 187 18.03 11.73 -1.14
N THR A 188 17.45 12.28 -2.21
CA THR A 188 16.64 13.50 -2.18
C THR A 188 15.18 13.14 -2.43
N ALA A 189 14.29 13.56 -1.53
CA ALA A 189 12.86 13.26 -1.64
C ALA A 189 12.18 14.19 -2.64
N THR A 190 11.17 13.67 -3.35
CA THR A 190 10.24 14.50 -4.12
C THR A 190 8.98 14.84 -3.32
N SER A 191 8.33 15.94 -3.68
CA SER A 191 6.95 16.26 -3.30
C SER A 191 5.93 15.76 -4.33
N ASP A 192 6.37 15.11 -5.40
CA ASP A 192 5.45 14.61 -6.43
C ASP A 192 4.55 13.50 -5.87
N ALA A 193 3.32 13.49 -6.37
CA ALA A 193 2.34 12.45 -6.12
C ALA A 193 1.60 12.14 -7.42
N TRP A 194 1.16 10.90 -7.55
CA TRP A 194 0.58 10.37 -8.77
C TRP A 194 -0.60 9.48 -8.44
N ILE A 195 -1.60 9.50 -9.30
CA ILE A 195 -2.71 8.55 -9.30
C ILE A 195 -2.45 7.56 -10.42
N PHE A 196 -2.31 6.29 -10.07
CA PHE A 196 -2.35 5.21 -11.03
C PHE A 196 -3.80 4.76 -11.19
N ASP A 197 -4.31 4.81 -12.42
CA ASP A 197 -5.57 4.22 -12.80
C ASP A 197 -5.33 2.83 -13.41
N PRO A 198 -5.67 1.73 -12.71
CA PRO A 198 -5.55 0.38 -13.25
C PRO A 198 -6.53 0.10 -14.39
N ALA A 199 -7.60 0.90 -14.54
CA ALA A 199 -8.56 0.69 -15.61
C ALA A 199 -7.96 1.07 -16.97
N ALA A 200 -7.31 2.24 -17.06
CA ALA A 200 -6.57 2.66 -18.25
C ALA A 200 -5.12 2.17 -18.28
N GLY A 201 -4.59 1.72 -17.15
CA GLY A 201 -3.18 1.39 -16.96
C GLY A 201 -2.24 2.60 -17.03
N ARG A 202 -2.74 3.80 -16.70
CA ARG A 202 -2.06 5.09 -16.84
C ARG A 202 -1.76 5.74 -15.50
N PHE A 203 -0.76 6.61 -15.47
CA PHE A 203 -0.48 7.49 -14.34
C PHE A 203 -0.92 8.92 -14.66
N HIS A 204 -1.45 9.59 -13.64
CA HIS A 204 -1.88 10.98 -13.68
C HIS A 204 -1.16 11.74 -12.56
N PRO A 205 -0.46 12.85 -12.84
CA PRO A 205 0.17 13.63 -11.78
C PRO A 205 -0.90 14.33 -10.95
N VAL A 206 -0.75 14.29 -9.62
CA VAL A 206 -1.59 15.08 -8.70
C VAL A 206 -1.13 16.53 -8.79
N GLN A 207 -2.03 17.44 -9.18
CA GLN A 207 -1.69 18.84 -9.36
C GLN A 207 -1.22 19.47 -8.04
N GLY A 208 -0.08 20.17 -8.10
CA GLY A 208 0.53 20.82 -6.93
C GLY A 208 1.36 19.88 -6.07
N GLY A 209 1.19 18.57 -6.18
CA GLY A 209 1.88 17.56 -5.38
C GLY A 209 1.55 17.64 -3.89
N MET A 210 2.36 16.95 -3.10
CA MET A 210 2.38 17.04 -1.65
C MET A 210 2.87 18.42 -1.19
N MET A 211 2.44 18.83 0.00
CA MET A 211 2.84 20.08 0.64
C MET A 211 4.30 20.05 1.12
N ALA A 212 4.85 18.86 1.39
CA ALA A 212 6.24 18.68 1.74
C ALA A 212 6.85 17.50 0.97
N ALA A 213 8.07 17.68 0.48
CA ALA A 213 8.86 16.58 -0.06
C ALA A 213 9.21 15.60 1.06
N ARG A 214 8.87 14.32 0.87
CA ARG A 214 9.07 13.29 1.90
C ARG A 214 9.23 11.90 1.31
N ALA A 215 10.05 11.10 1.97
CA ALA A 215 10.19 9.67 1.74
C ALA A 215 10.38 8.93 3.06
N GLY A 216 10.11 7.62 3.08
CA GLY A 216 10.09 6.85 4.33
C GLY A 216 8.99 7.28 5.31
N HIS A 217 7.97 7.95 4.78
CA HIS A 217 6.73 8.30 5.47
C HIS A 217 5.75 7.11 5.45
N THR A 218 4.63 7.23 6.14
CA THR A 218 3.53 6.27 6.07
C THR A 218 2.34 6.89 5.34
N ALA A 219 1.57 6.05 4.64
CA ALA A 219 0.32 6.44 3.99
C ALA A 219 -0.78 5.49 4.47
N THR A 220 -1.83 6.03 5.08
CA THR A 220 -2.90 5.25 5.68
C THR A 220 -4.25 5.71 5.14
N LEU A 221 -4.97 4.81 4.47
CA LEU A 221 -6.35 5.05 4.02
C LEU A 221 -7.25 5.21 5.25
N LEU A 222 -7.98 6.32 5.31
CA LEU A 222 -8.96 6.65 6.35
C LEU A 222 -10.35 6.14 5.97
N GLU A 223 -11.26 6.03 6.95
CA GLU A 223 -12.61 5.50 6.74
C GLU A 223 -13.46 6.33 5.77
N ASP A 224 -13.19 7.63 5.69
CA ASP A 224 -13.88 8.55 4.79
C ASP A 224 -13.28 8.56 3.37
N GLY A 225 -12.31 7.69 3.09
CA GLY A 225 -11.67 7.54 1.78
C GLY A 225 -10.46 8.45 1.55
N ARG A 226 -10.18 9.38 2.47
CA ARG A 226 -8.96 10.20 2.42
C ARG A 226 -7.73 9.39 2.81
N VAL A 227 -6.53 9.89 2.53
CA VAL A 227 -5.28 9.22 2.92
C VAL A 227 -4.44 10.13 3.80
N LEU A 228 -4.10 9.67 5.02
CA LEU A 228 -3.14 10.33 5.89
C LEU A 228 -1.72 10.02 5.41
N ILE A 229 -0.96 11.06 5.08
CA ILE A 229 0.47 11.00 4.81
C ILE A 229 1.23 11.59 5.99
N ALA A 230 2.00 10.77 6.72
CA ALA A 230 2.63 11.20 7.98
C ALA A 230 4.15 10.94 8.01
N GLY A 231 4.91 11.91 8.51
CA GLY A 231 6.35 11.81 8.76
C GLY A 231 7.20 11.69 7.50
N GLY A 232 8.33 10.98 7.58
CA GLY A 232 9.33 10.89 6.53
C GLY A 232 10.48 11.88 6.73
N ALA A 233 11.29 12.05 5.69
CA ALA A 233 12.39 13.01 5.65
C ALA A 233 12.54 13.59 4.23
N PRO A 234 13.04 14.84 4.09
CA PRO A 234 13.31 15.46 2.78
C PRO A 234 14.58 14.90 2.14
N GLY A 235 15.45 14.27 2.92
CA GLY A 235 16.63 13.56 2.44
C GLY A 235 16.97 12.37 3.33
N MET A 236 17.84 11.49 2.83
CA MET A 236 18.45 10.44 3.61
C MET A 236 19.94 10.30 3.30
N ARG A 237 20.70 9.78 4.25
CA ARG A 237 22.00 9.18 3.98
C ARG A 237 21.86 7.67 4.12
N MET A 238 22.32 6.95 3.11
CA MET A 238 22.40 5.49 3.11
C MET A 238 23.84 5.06 2.99
N ALA A 239 24.27 4.11 3.81
CA ALA A 239 25.57 3.45 3.68
C ALA A 239 25.40 1.95 3.58
N ILE A 240 26.08 1.34 2.61
CA ILE A 240 26.23 -0.10 2.51
C ILE A 240 27.64 -0.46 2.94
N ILE A 241 27.74 -1.17 4.06
CA ILE A 241 29.00 -1.63 4.63
C ILE A 241 29.21 -3.08 4.19
N PRO A 242 30.20 -3.38 3.33
CA PRO A 242 30.48 -4.76 2.94
C PRO A 242 30.85 -5.62 4.16
N GLY A 243 30.32 -6.84 4.23
CA GLY A 243 30.72 -7.80 5.24
C GLY A 243 32.13 -8.36 4.97
N ALA A 244 32.92 -8.58 6.02
CA ALA A 244 34.21 -9.27 5.91
C ALA A 244 34.02 -10.78 5.69
N ASP A 245 34.91 -11.43 4.93
CA ASP A 245 35.03 -12.89 4.80
C ASP A 245 33.70 -13.64 4.49
N GLY A 246 32.86 -13.08 3.62
CA GLY A 246 31.57 -13.68 3.24
C GLY A 246 30.43 -13.41 4.23
N ALA A 247 30.63 -12.51 5.19
CA ALA A 247 29.54 -11.95 6.01
C ALA A 247 28.58 -11.10 5.17
N ALA A 248 27.34 -10.99 5.64
CA ALA A 248 26.35 -10.12 5.00
C ALA A 248 26.79 -8.66 5.07
N ALA A 249 26.51 -7.89 4.01
CA ALA A 249 26.63 -6.44 4.08
C ALA A 249 25.63 -5.88 5.10
N SER A 250 25.92 -4.73 5.70
CA SER A 250 25.02 -4.01 6.59
C SER A 250 24.52 -2.74 5.92
N PHE A 251 23.24 -2.40 6.15
CA PHE A 251 22.66 -1.13 5.72
C PHE A 251 22.54 -0.18 6.90
N VAL A 252 23.01 1.05 6.70
CA VAL A 252 22.71 2.18 7.58
C VAL A 252 21.86 3.15 6.77
N ILE A 253 20.74 3.57 7.34
CA ILE A 253 19.82 4.53 6.73
C ILE A 253 19.48 5.51 7.82
N GLU A 254 19.69 6.80 7.57
CA GLU A 254 19.40 7.89 8.51
C GLU A 254 18.75 9.05 7.75
N PRO A 255 17.85 9.82 8.39
CA PRO A 255 17.32 11.02 7.78
C PRO A 255 18.44 12.05 7.62
N TYR A 256 18.42 12.80 6.52
CA TYR A 256 19.47 13.76 6.20
C TYR A 256 18.87 15.05 5.67
N ALA A 257 19.38 16.17 6.16
CA ALA A 257 19.20 17.49 5.58
C ALA A 257 20.49 18.28 5.84
N GLU A 258 20.95 19.00 4.84
CA GLU A 258 22.13 19.86 4.97
C GLU A 258 21.85 20.93 6.03
N ASP A 259 22.79 21.11 6.96
CA ASP A 259 22.73 22.09 8.06
C ASP A 259 21.54 21.94 9.05
N ALA A 260 20.92 20.76 9.12
CA ALA A 260 19.86 20.48 10.09
C ALA A 260 20.31 19.50 11.19
N ASP A 261 20.02 19.84 12.45
CA ASP A 261 20.22 18.94 13.59
C ASP A 261 19.17 17.81 13.64
N GLU A 262 18.01 18.02 13.00
CA GLU A 262 16.91 17.07 12.88
C GLU A 262 16.32 17.14 11.45
N ALA A 263 16.31 16.00 10.77
CA ALA A 263 15.85 15.90 9.38
C ALA A 263 14.56 15.08 9.25
N ALA A 264 14.16 14.31 10.27
CA ALA A 264 12.86 13.66 10.26
C ALA A 264 11.75 14.71 10.42
N LEU A 265 10.64 14.51 9.69
CA LEU A 265 9.53 15.45 9.66
C LEU A 265 8.55 15.16 10.78
N ALA A 266 8.23 16.19 11.57
CA ALA A 266 7.14 16.20 12.55
C ALA A 266 5.83 16.74 11.92
N SER A 267 5.55 16.33 10.68
CA SER A 267 4.41 16.84 9.92
C SER A 267 3.60 15.75 9.25
N PHE A 268 2.32 16.04 9.04
CA PHE A 268 1.41 15.24 8.25
C PHE A 268 0.63 16.11 7.25
N GLU A 269 0.05 15.47 6.26
CA GLU A 269 -0.88 16.04 5.29
C GLU A 269 -1.93 15.00 4.90
N ILE A 270 -3.06 15.45 4.36
CA ILE A 270 -4.19 14.61 3.96
C ILE A 270 -4.35 14.70 2.45
N PHE A 271 -4.38 13.55 1.80
CA PHE A 271 -4.82 13.45 0.41
C PHE A 271 -6.34 13.34 0.35
N GLU A 272 -6.94 14.26 -0.40
CA GLU A 272 -8.37 14.34 -0.69
C GLU A 272 -8.61 13.79 -2.11
N PRO A 273 -9.14 12.56 -2.27
CA PRO A 273 -9.25 11.91 -3.59
C PRO A 273 -10.22 12.62 -4.55
N GLU A 274 -11.22 13.31 -4.01
CA GLU A 274 -12.26 14.00 -4.80
C GLU A 274 -11.92 15.46 -5.11
N ALA A 275 -10.76 15.95 -4.65
CA ALA A 275 -10.31 17.29 -4.98
C ALA A 275 -9.91 17.40 -6.46
N ASN A 276 -9.91 18.62 -6.99
CA ASN A 276 -9.54 18.92 -8.37
C ASN A 276 -10.26 18.02 -9.41
N PRO A 277 -11.61 18.02 -9.44
CA PRO A 277 -12.36 17.26 -10.43
C PRO A 277 -12.02 17.74 -11.84
N GLU A 278 -11.89 16.81 -12.77
CA GLU A 278 -11.67 17.14 -14.17
C GLU A 278 -12.84 17.94 -14.74
N VAL A 279 -12.52 19.09 -15.36
CA VAL A 279 -13.51 19.92 -16.06
C VAL A 279 -13.80 19.35 -17.46
N GLU A 280 -12.79 18.73 -18.07
CA GLU A 280 -12.89 17.97 -19.31
C GLU A 280 -12.17 16.63 -19.07
N ASP A 281 -12.92 15.52 -19.14
CA ASP A 281 -12.44 14.13 -19.02
C ASP A 281 -11.62 13.75 -20.27
N LEU A 282 -10.46 14.38 -20.42
CA LEU A 282 -9.63 14.30 -21.62
C LEU A 282 -8.97 12.93 -21.78
N ASP A 283 -8.78 12.20 -20.68
CA ASP A 283 -8.29 10.83 -20.67
C ASP A 283 -9.41 9.78 -20.68
N ARG A 284 -10.68 10.22 -20.65
CA ARG A 284 -11.90 9.40 -20.86
C ARG A 284 -12.07 8.29 -19.83
N ASN A 285 -11.55 8.49 -18.62
CA ASN A 285 -11.72 7.55 -17.51
C ASN A 285 -13.07 7.75 -16.78
N GLY A 286 -13.83 8.81 -17.13
CA GLY A 286 -15.13 9.11 -16.54
C GLY A 286 -15.09 9.90 -15.22
N ASP A 287 -14.01 10.64 -15.00
CA ASP A 287 -13.30 10.99 -13.76
C ASP A 287 -14.07 11.23 -12.44
N PRO A 288 -13.73 10.50 -11.36
CA PRO A 288 -13.63 11.00 -9.99
C PRO A 288 -12.31 11.79 -9.81
N GLY A 289 -12.30 12.94 -9.14
CA GLY A 289 -11.24 13.96 -9.31
C GLY A 289 -9.77 13.53 -9.21
N ARG A 290 -8.84 14.38 -9.69
CA ARG A 290 -7.38 14.13 -9.70
C ARG A 290 -6.72 14.19 -8.33
N GLY A 291 -7.53 14.44 -7.31
CA GLY A 291 -7.13 14.59 -5.93
C GLY A 291 -6.26 15.80 -5.65
N GLY A 292 -5.93 15.99 -4.37
CA GLY A 292 -5.12 17.10 -3.91
C GLY A 292 -4.73 16.94 -2.45
N PHE A 293 -3.72 17.69 -2.01
CA PHE A 293 -3.22 17.64 -0.64
C PHE A 293 -3.68 18.86 0.16
N VAL A 294 -4.10 18.60 1.39
CA VAL A 294 -4.43 19.62 2.39
C VAL A 294 -3.70 19.34 3.70
N GLY A 295 -3.44 20.39 4.45
CA GLY A 295 -2.70 20.35 5.70
C GLY A 295 -3.61 20.12 6.91
N ARG A 296 -3.49 20.97 7.93
CA ARG A 296 -4.29 20.89 9.16
C ARG A 296 -5.75 21.31 8.95
N ALA A 297 -6.66 20.75 9.75
CA ALA A 297 -8.09 20.95 9.59
C ALA A 297 -8.57 22.41 9.77
N ASP A 298 -7.86 23.22 10.55
CA ASP A 298 -8.16 24.63 10.80
C ASP A 298 -7.51 25.60 9.79
N ASP A 299 -6.54 25.13 9.01
CA ASP A 299 -5.82 25.88 7.99
C ASP A 299 -5.21 24.91 6.97
N LEU A 300 -6.00 24.61 5.94
CA LEU A 300 -5.70 23.60 4.93
C LEU A 300 -4.43 23.90 4.11
N GLU A 301 -3.92 25.13 4.13
CA GLU A 301 -2.71 25.54 3.39
C GLU A 301 -1.42 25.35 4.19
N THR A 302 -1.51 24.96 5.46
CA THR A 302 -0.34 24.69 6.31
C THR A 302 -0.32 23.22 6.73
N VAL A 303 0.84 22.55 6.56
CA VAL A 303 1.02 21.16 6.99
C VAL A 303 0.56 20.91 8.44
N GLY A 304 -0.05 19.76 8.67
CA GLY A 304 -0.38 19.29 10.00
C GLY A 304 0.87 18.96 10.81
N LEU A 305 0.77 19.01 12.14
CA LEU A 305 1.88 18.71 13.05
C LEU A 305 1.68 17.36 13.72
N LEU A 306 2.73 16.55 13.71
CA LEU A 306 2.89 15.41 14.60
C LEU A 306 3.48 15.89 15.93
N ASN A 307 3.29 15.12 16.99
CA ASN A 307 3.91 15.43 18.29
C ASN A 307 5.42 15.25 18.24
N ARG A 308 5.91 14.36 17.36
CA ARG A 308 7.33 14.04 17.18
C ARG A 308 7.71 13.89 15.71
N PRO A 309 8.97 14.19 15.35
CA PRO A 309 9.48 13.87 14.03
C PRO A 309 9.61 12.35 13.87
N ARG A 310 9.20 11.81 12.71
CA ARG A 310 9.22 10.34 12.50
C ARG A 310 9.64 9.96 11.09
N PHE A 311 10.76 9.27 10.94
CA PHE A 311 11.22 8.69 9.67
C PHE A 311 11.33 7.16 9.79
N LEU A 312 10.80 6.42 8.79
CA LEU A 312 10.76 4.95 8.80
C LEU A 312 10.06 4.37 10.05
N HIS A 313 8.99 5.03 10.47
CA HIS A 313 8.06 4.57 11.51
C HIS A 313 6.98 3.65 10.90
N ALA A 314 6.17 3.03 11.76
CA ALA A 314 5.03 2.23 11.36
C ALA A 314 3.71 2.96 11.60
N ALA A 315 2.68 2.61 10.81
CA ALA A 315 1.33 3.12 10.96
C ALA A 315 0.31 1.97 10.81
N ALA A 316 -0.78 2.01 11.57
CA ALA A 316 -1.92 1.12 11.38
C ALA A 316 -3.23 1.84 11.73
N ARG A 317 -4.25 1.70 10.89
CA ARG A 317 -5.60 2.19 11.17
C ARG A 317 -6.37 1.17 12.01
N THR A 318 -6.91 1.59 13.14
CA THR A 318 -7.78 0.77 13.99
C THR A 318 -9.18 0.61 13.39
N GLY A 319 -9.93 -0.35 13.91
CA GLY A 319 -11.34 -0.58 13.57
C GLY A 319 -12.25 0.60 13.88
N GLU A 320 -11.87 1.46 14.82
CA GLU A 320 -12.56 2.71 15.17
C GLU A 320 -12.17 3.90 14.27
N GLY A 321 -11.23 3.70 13.34
CA GLY A 321 -10.84 4.70 12.34
C GLY A 321 -9.64 5.57 12.73
N THR A 322 -9.14 5.50 13.97
CA THR A 322 -7.92 6.22 14.36
C THR A 322 -6.67 5.54 13.78
N VAL A 323 -5.55 6.25 13.72
CA VAL A 323 -4.28 5.75 13.17
C VAL A 323 -3.20 5.83 14.23
N VAL A 324 -2.63 4.68 14.59
CA VAL A 324 -1.50 4.58 15.52
C VAL A 324 -0.20 4.70 14.73
N LEU A 325 0.61 5.71 15.05
CA LEU A 325 1.92 5.97 14.47
C LEU A 325 3.01 5.63 15.50
N ALA A 326 3.88 4.66 15.23
CA ALA A 326 4.78 4.11 16.24
C ALA A 326 6.25 4.01 15.79
N GLY A 327 7.15 4.43 16.68
CA GLY A 327 8.59 4.30 16.50
C GLY A 327 9.16 5.22 15.41
N GLY A 328 10.26 4.78 14.80
CA GLY A 328 10.99 5.48 13.75
C GLY A 328 12.23 6.23 14.26
N MET A 329 12.90 6.91 13.35
CA MET A 329 14.02 7.83 13.62
C MET A 329 13.53 9.27 13.72
N GLY A 330 14.23 10.08 14.52
CA GLY A 330 13.86 11.43 14.92
C GLY A 330 13.87 11.56 16.45
N ASP A 331 13.88 12.80 16.96
CA ASP A 331 13.90 13.11 18.39
C ASP A 331 12.83 12.32 19.17
N LEU A 332 13.29 11.38 20.02
CA LEU A 332 12.49 10.45 20.82
C LEU A 332 11.47 9.59 20.03
N ALA A 333 11.50 9.60 18.71
CA ALA A 333 10.56 8.87 17.85
C ALA A 333 10.54 7.37 18.16
N ALA A 334 11.72 6.77 18.28
CA ALA A 334 11.89 5.35 18.53
C ALA A 334 11.21 4.88 19.83
N GLN A 335 11.09 5.76 20.83
CA GLN A 335 10.59 5.42 22.16
C GLN A 335 9.11 5.78 22.34
N THR A 336 8.45 6.30 21.31
CA THR A 336 7.11 6.86 21.45
C THR A 336 6.18 6.39 20.34
N TYR A 337 4.90 6.49 20.61
CA TYR A 337 3.84 6.38 19.61
C TYR A 337 2.87 7.55 19.77
N GLU A 338 2.07 7.82 18.74
CA GLU A 338 1.02 8.83 18.78
C GLU A 338 -0.20 8.37 17.98
N VAL A 339 -1.36 8.95 18.29
CA VAL A 339 -2.63 8.57 17.67
C VAL A 339 -3.18 9.77 16.91
N PHE A 340 -3.36 9.59 15.61
CA PHE A 340 -4.11 10.49 14.74
C PHE A 340 -5.58 10.09 14.73
N ASP A 341 -6.47 11.05 14.90
CA ASP A 341 -7.90 10.84 14.86
C ASP A 341 -8.52 11.69 13.73
N PRO A 342 -9.12 11.06 12.69
CA PRO A 342 -9.77 11.76 11.59
C PRO A 342 -11.09 12.45 12.01
N ALA A 343 -11.69 12.03 13.12
CA ALA A 343 -12.97 12.51 13.64
C ALA A 343 -12.82 13.33 14.94
N ARG A 344 -11.59 13.78 15.26
CA ARG A 344 -11.32 14.54 16.48
C ARG A 344 -12.18 15.82 16.57
N PRO A 345 -12.71 16.17 17.76
CA PRO A 345 -13.44 17.42 17.95
C PRO A 345 -12.61 18.65 17.56
N GLY A 346 -13.15 19.48 16.67
CA GLY A 346 -12.45 20.65 16.13
C GLY A 346 -11.68 20.40 14.83
N GLY A 347 -11.72 19.18 14.31
CA GLY A 347 -11.05 18.78 13.06
C GLY A 347 -10.02 17.69 13.31
N TYR A 348 -9.66 16.96 12.25
CA TYR A 348 -8.70 15.86 12.32
C TYR A 348 -7.33 16.30 12.84
N GLY A 349 -6.62 15.38 13.51
CA GLY A 349 -5.27 15.64 13.99
C GLY A 349 -4.79 14.64 15.05
N VAL A 350 -3.60 14.86 15.58
CA VAL A 350 -3.00 13.99 16.61
C VAL A 350 -3.35 14.43 18.03
N TYR A 351 -3.66 13.48 18.91
CA TYR A 351 -3.83 13.76 20.34
C TYR A 351 -2.50 14.22 20.97
N ASP A 352 -2.57 15.08 21.99
CA ASP A 352 -1.40 15.32 22.86
C ASP A 352 -1.10 14.01 23.60
N ASN A 353 0.10 13.49 23.37
CA ASN A 353 0.51 12.17 23.77
C ASN A 353 1.69 12.23 24.75
N THR A 354 1.81 13.32 25.53
CA THR A 354 2.83 13.45 26.58
C THR A 354 2.79 12.24 27.52
N GLY A 355 3.77 11.33 27.39
CA GLY A 355 3.85 10.08 28.17
C GLY A 355 3.49 8.79 27.43
N ALA A 356 3.03 8.87 26.17
CA ALA A 356 2.78 7.73 25.30
C ALA A 356 4.10 7.11 24.80
N ASN A 357 4.65 6.21 25.61
CA ASN A 357 5.93 5.57 25.35
C ASN A 357 5.75 4.12 24.91
N LEU A 358 6.59 3.70 23.97
CA LEU A 358 6.84 2.29 23.72
C LEU A 358 7.69 1.72 24.86
N GLN A 359 7.43 0.47 25.25
CA GLN A 359 8.22 -0.22 26.26
C GLN A 359 9.65 -0.48 25.75
N VAL A 360 9.80 -0.61 24.43
CA VAL A 360 11.07 -0.82 23.76
C VAL A 360 11.24 0.20 22.64
N ALA A 361 12.43 0.77 22.53
CA ALA A 361 12.77 1.64 21.41
C ALA A 361 12.72 0.88 20.08
N ARG A 362 12.02 1.40 19.07
CA ARG A 362 11.83 0.74 17.77
C ARG A 362 12.14 1.69 16.62
N VAL A 363 13.20 1.37 15.88
CA VAL A 363 13.50 1.97 14.57
C VAL A 363 13.28 0.91 13.51
N LEU A 364 12.59 1.28 12.42
CA LEU A 364 12.12 0.35 11.39
C LEU A 364 11.15 -0.74 11.93
N PRO A 365 10.17 -0.41 12.80
CA PRO A 365 9.12 -1.35 13.13
C PRO A 365 8.16 -1.52 11.94
N SER A 366 7.29 -2.51 12.05
CA SER A 366 6.05 -2.57 11.28
C SER A 366 4.87 -2.71 12.23
N ALA A 367 3.69 -2.29 11.79
CA ALA A 367 2.47 -2.32 12.59
C ALA A 367 1.31 -2.86 11.75
N VAL A 368 0.39 -3.56 12.41
CA VAL A 368 -0.83 -4.06 11.81
C VAL A 368 -1.96 -4.00 12.83
N ALA A 369 -3.11 -3.49 12.41
CA ALA A 369 -4.33 -3.51 13.20
C ALA A 369 -5.03 -4.86 13.02
N LEU A 370 -5.57 -5.37 14.11
CA LEU A 370 -6.26 -6.64 14.22
C LEU A 370 -7.46 -6.47 15.14
N GLU A 371 -8.51 -7.24 14.89
CA GLU A 371 -9.72 -7.21 15.71
C GLU A 371 -9.73 -8.42 16.64
N THR A 372 -9.93 -8.19 17.93
CA THR A 372 -10.07 -9.26 18.93
C THR A 372 -11.38 -10.02 18.74
N GLU A 373 -11.49 -11.23 19.29
CA GLU A 373 -12.77 -11.97 19.32
C GLU A 373 -13.93 -11.18 19.96
N ASP A 374 -13.60 -10.27 20.89
CA ASP A 374 -14.56 -9.40 21.58
C ASP A 374 -14.92 -8.14 20.77
N GLY A 375 -14.32 -7.94 19.59
CA GLY A 375 -14.60 -6.85 18.67
C GLY A 375 -13.92 -5.52 19.00
N GLU A 376 -12.85 -5.55 19.80
CA GLU A 376 -12.01 -4.38 20.04
C GLU A 376 -10.80 -4.38 19.10
N SER A 377 -10.45 -3.21 18.57
CA SER A 377 -9.26 -3.09 17.73
C SER A 377 -7.99 -3.04 18.59
N ARG A 378 -6.93 -3.68 18.10
CA ARG A 378 -5.59 -3.70 18.69
C ARG A 378 -4.55 -3.55 17.59
N VAL A 379 -3.42 -2.93 17.91
CA VAL A 379 -2.32 -2.79 16.94
C VAL A 379 -1.10 -3.57 17.42
N LEU A 380 -0.72 -4.59 16.66
CA LEU A 380 0.53 -5.30 16.87
C LEU A 380 1.68 -4.49 16.26
N ILE A 381 2.61 -4.04 17.10
CA ILE A 381 3.83 -3.31 16.69
C ILE A 381 5.00 -4.28 16.85
N VAL A 382 5.68 -4.62 15.76
CA VAL A 382 6.66 -5.71 15.75
C VAL A 382 7.96 -5.34 15.04
N GLY A 383 9.06 -5.87 15.57
CA GLY A 383 10.40 -5.71 15.02
C GLY A 383 11.07 -4.39 15.41
N GLY A 384 12.13 -4.08 14.67
CA GLY A 384 12.98 -2.92 14.84
C GLY A 384 14.41 -3.27 15.24
N ILE A 385 15.37 -2.40 14.89
CA ILE A 385 16.83 -2.66 15.03
C ILE A 385 17.31 -2.85 16.47
N PHE A 386 16.51 -2.47 17.47
CA PHE A 386 16.88 -2.48 18.89
C PHE A 386 16.28 -3.64 19.68
N ALA A 387 15.40 -4.46 19.09
CA ALA A 387 14.88 -5.64 19.76
C ALA A 387 15.99 -6.70 19.93
N MET A 388 16.27 -7.10 21.17
CA MET A 388 17.38 -8.03 21.50
C MET A 388 16.93 -9.40 21.99
N ASN A 389 15.65 -9.59 22.31
CA ASN A 389 15.07 -10.86 22.75
C ASN A 389 13.57 -10.89 22.41
N ASN A 390 12.88 -11.98 22.76
CA ASN A 390 11.45 -12.10 22.46
C ASN A 390 10.60 -11.11 23.27
N ASP A 391 10.99 -10.78 24.51
CA ASP A 391 10.32 -9.75 25.33
C ASP A 391 10.32 -8.38 24.66
N GLN A 392 11.31 -8.13 23.80
CA GLN A 392 11.47 -6.87 23.11
C GLN A 392 10.95 -6.89 21.67
N LEU A 393 10.52 -8.05 21.17
CA LEU A 393 10.20 -8.23 19.78
C LEU A 393 8.96 -7.47 19.35
N ALA A 394 7.92 -7.50 20.17
CA ALA A 394 6.64 -6.92 19.82
C ALA A 394 5.94 -6.36 21.06
N GLU A 395 5.06 -5.40 20.81
CA GLU A 395 4.13 -4.83 21.76
C GLU A 395 2.76 -4.74 21.11
N VAL A 396 1.72 -4.75 21.94
CA VAL A 396 0.34 -4.57 21.52
C VAL A 396 -0.14 -3.23 22.05
N TRP A 397 -0.58 -2.37 21.15
CA TRP A 397 -1.32 -1.17 21.48
C TRP A 397 -2.81 -1.50 21.62
N ALA A 398 -3.45 -0.89 22.63
CA ALA A 398 -4.86 -1.00 22.90
C ALA A 398 -5.48 0.38 23.18
N PRO A 399 -6.74 0.63 22.80
CA PRO A 399 -7.52 1.73 23.35
C PRO A 399 -7.59 1.63 24.88
N ASP A 400 -7.70 2.80 25.53
CA ASP A 400 -7.75 2.91 26.98
C ASP A 400 -8.73 4.03 27.37
N GLU A 401 -9.60 3.77 28.36
CA GLU A 401 -10.61 4.76 28.77
C GLU A 401 -10.01 5.98 29.47
N GLU A 402 -8.81 5.86 30.05
CA GLU A 402 -8.11 6.93 30.75
C GLU A 402 -7.15 7.72 29.84
N SER A 403 -6.85 7.20 28.64
CA SER A 403 -5.92 7.76 27.67
C SER A 403 -6.50 7.79 26.26
N LEU A 404 -6.72 8.99 25.72
CA LEU A 404 -7.10 9.17 24.31
C LEU A 404 -6.05 8.65 23.32
N SER A 405 -4.81 8.46 23.76
CA SER A 405 -3.76 7.84 22.96
C SER A 405 -3.71 6.33 23.11
N GLY A 406 -4.49 5.71 24.00
CA GLY A 406 -4.37 4.30 24.35
C GLY A 406 -3.14 4.00 25.21
N VAL A 407 -2.77 2.72 25.26
CA VAL A 407 -1.62 2.18 26.01
C VAL A 407 -0.93 1.06 25.22
N THR A 408 0.37 0.83 25.48
CA THR A 408 1.08 -0.33 24.93
C THR A 408 1.54 -1.27 26.04
N THR A 409 1.43 -2.57 25.78
CA THR A 409 1.96 -3.64 26.63
C THR A 409 2.90 -4.55 25.83
N PRO A 410 3.94 -5.14 26.46
CA PRO A 410 4.74 -6.17 25.82
C PRO A 410 3.86 -7.31 25.29
N ALA A 411 4.16 -7.82 24.09
CA ALA A 411 3.41 -8.95 23.55
C ALA A 411 3.57 -10.23 24.41
N THR A 412 4.63 -10.31 25.22
CA THR A 412 4.86 -11.38 26.21
C THR A 412 3.89 -11.38 27.38
N ASP A 413 3.09 -10.33 27.57
CA ASP A 413 1.97 -10.35 28.50
C ASP A 413 0.82 -11.25 28.00
N LEU A 414 0.80 -11.57 26.69
CA LEU A 414 -0.12 -12.56 26.14
C LEU A 414 0.37 -13.99 26.48
N PRO A 415 -0.47 -14.86 27.07
CA PRO A 415 -0.03 -16.13 27.66
C PRO A 415 0.71 -17.09 26.71
N GLY A 416 0.38 -17.05 25.42
CA GLY A 416 0.94 -17.91 24.38
C GLY A 416 2.12 -17.31 23.63
N PHE A 417 2.48 -16.05 23.90
CA PHE A 417 3.59 -15.40 23.21
C PHE A 417 4.91 -15.90 23.77
N PRO A 418 5.89 -16.24 22.92
CA PRO A 418 7.10 -16.91 23.36
C PRO A 418 7.97 -15.97 24.23
N THR A 419 8.22 -16.34 25.48
CA THR A 419 9.07 -15.58 26.42
C THR A 419 10.54 -16.00 26.38
N GLU A 420 10.84 -17.28 26.06
CA GLU A 420 12.19 -17.82 25.91
C GLU A 420 12.33 -18.67 24.63
N ALA A 421 13.56 -18.93 24.16
CA ALA A 421 13.80 -19.96 23.15
C ALA A 421 13.44 -21.35 23.71
N ALA A 422 12.87 -22.23 22.88
CA ALA A 422 12.40 -23.55 23.31
C ALA A 422 13.46 -24.34 24.14
N GLU A 423 13.03 -25.03 25.19
CA GLU A 423 13.90 -25.83 26.08
C GLU A 423 14.84 -26.75 25.28
N GLY A 424 16.15 -26.65 25.56
CA GLY A 424 17.20 -27.43 24.89
C GLY A 424 17.78 -26.81 23.62
N VAL A 425 17.24 -25.68 23.14
CA VAL A 425 17.82 -24.86 22.09
C VAL A 425 18.74 -23.82 22.72
N LYS A 426 20.07 -23.97 22.58
CA LYS A 426 21.04 -22.89 22.89
C LYS A 426 20.96 -21.79 21.83
N GLU A 427 19.86 -21.06 21.78
CA GLU A 427 19.73 -19.85 20.98
C GLU A 427 20.11 -18.65 21.86
N ASP A 428 21.40 -18.26 21.83
CA ASP A 428 21.90 -17.04 22.50
C ASP A 428 21.41 -15.72 21.83
N ARG A 429 20.29 -15.75 21.09
CA ARG A 429 19.89 -14.68 20.16
C ARG A 429 18.37 -14.57 20.11
N PRO A 430 17.81 -13.35 19.92
CA PRO A 430 16.41 -13.23 19.57
C PRO A 430 16.19 -14.06 18.32
N ARG A 431 15.14 -14.88 18.30
CA ARG A 431 14.66 -15.53 17.07
C ARG A 431 14.33 -14.50 15.97
N PHE A 432 14.29 -13.21 16.31
CA PHE A 432 13.66 -12.16 15.54
C PHE A 432 14.43 -10.81 15.63
N SER A 433 15.53 -10.66 14.88
CA SER A 433 15.98 -9.32 14.46
C SER A 433 15.30 -9.02 13.13
N LEU A 434 14.12 -8.41 13.23
CA LEU A 434 13.29 -8.10 12.06
C LEU A 434 13.47 -6.62 11.73
N LEU A 435 14.15 -6.34 10.62
CA LEU A 435 14.25 -4.99 10.08
C LEU A 435 13.13 -4.78 9.09
N ARG A 436 12.18 -3.91 9.45
CA ARG A 436 10.98 -3.63 8.65
C ARG A 436 10.30 -4.93 8.18
N PRO A 437 9.82 -5.78 9.11
CA PRO A 437 9.13 -7.01 8.75
C PRO A 437 7.90 -6.70 7.89
N GLN A 438 7.56 -7.62 7.00
CA GLN A 438 6.31 -7.62 6.27
C GLN A 438 5.21 -8.15 7.19
N VAL A 439 4.21 -7.32 7.48
CA VAL A 439 3.09 -7.67 8.37
C VAL A 439 1.77 -7.47 7.65
N ALA A 440 0.81 -8.35 7.91
CA ALA A 440 -0.55 -8.22 7.39
C ALA A 440 -1.53 -8.99 8.28
N PRO A 441 -2.80 -8.54 8.34
CA PRO A 441 -3.85 -9.35 8.92
C PRO A 441 -4.06 -10.60 8.06
N LEU A 442 -4.28 -11.72 8.71
CA LEU A 442 -4.89 -12.91 8.14
C LEU A 442 -6.34 -12.96 8.61
N ASP A 443 -7.21 -13.65 7.88
CA ASP A 443 -8.62 -13.93 8.23
C ASP A 443 -9.54 -12.75 8.59
N GLY A 444 -9.04 -11.50 8.60
CA GLY A 444 -9.79 -10.32 9.02
C GLY A 444 -10.07 -10.26 10.53
N GLY A 445 -9.44 -11.12 11.32
CA GLY A 445 -9.61 -11.19 12.78
C GLY A 445 -8.32 -10.94 13.54
N SER A 446 -8.04 -11.78 14.54
CA SER A 446 -6.98 -11.55 15.53
C SER A 446 -5.62 -12.14 15.16
N THR A 447 -5.43 -12.61 13.92
CA THR A 447 -4.18 -13.26 13.50
C THR A 447 -3.39 -12.40 12.52
N ALA A 448 -2.14 -12.08 12.84
CA ALA A 448 -1.19 -11.48 11.90
C ALA A 448 -0.28 -12.52 11.24
N LEU A 449 0.01 -12.34 9.95
CA LEU A 449 1.21 -12.85 9.30
C LEU A 449 2.37 -11.91 9.62
N VAL A 450 3.50 -12.48 10.05
CA VAL A 450 4.79 -11.77 10.12
C VAL A 450 5.81 -12.51 9.27
N SER A 451 6.39 -11.80 8.31
CA SER A 451 7.47 -12.25 7.44
C SER A 451 8.58 -11.21 7.42
N GLY A 452 9.74 -11.59 6.95
CA GLY A 452 10.80 -10.63 6.67
C GLY A 452 11.84 -10.55 7.78
N TRP A 453 13.02 -11.12 7.53
CA TRP A 453 14.08 -11.29 8.51
C TRP A 453 15.40 -10.75 7.98
N TYR A 454 16.16 -10.08 8.84
CA TYR A 454 17.49 -9.61 8.51
C TYR A 454 18.45 -9.85 9.68
N GLY A 455 19.08 -11.05 9.68
CA GLY A 455 20.34 -11.39 10.36
C GLY A 455 20.38 -11.27 11.89
N PRO A 456 20.94 -12.24 12.64
CA PRO A 456 21.20 -12.00 14.06
C PRO A 456 22.42 -11.08 14.22
N ARG A 457 22.36 -10.21 15.23
CA ARG A 457 23.55 -9.61 15.84
C ARG A 457 24.44 -10.71 16.44
N CYS A 458 25.75 -10.60 16.25
CA CYS A 458 26.71 -11.45 16.94
C CYS A 458 26.95 -10.91 18.37
N PRO A 459 27.06 -11.77 19.40
CA PRO A 459 27.48 -11.34 20.71
C PRO A 459 29.00 -11.13 20.68
N SER A 460 29.47 -9.88 20.76
CA SER A 460 30.73 -9.60 21.43
C SER A 460 30.40 -8.93 22.77
N ALA A 461 31.08 -9.37 23.82
CA ALA A 461 30.81 -9.04 25.22
C ALA A 461 31.24 -7.62 25.63
N THR A 462 31.18 -6.64 24.71
CA THR A 462 31.62 -5.27 24.98
C THR A 462 30.63 -4.28 24.36
N GLU A 463 29.78 -3.78 25.25
CA GLU A 463 29.22 -2.42 25.35
C GLU A 463 28.82 -1.66 24.07
N GLN A 464 27.51 -1.41 24.00
CA GLN A 464 26.74 -0.33 23.38
C GLN A 464 26.85 -0.03 21.87
N PRO A 465 25.71 0.19 21.18
CA PRO A 465 25.68 0.57 19.78
C PRO A 465 26.08 2.04 19.63
N ALA A 466 27.30 2.27 19.17
CA ALA A 466 27.69 3.48 18.46
C ALA A 466 28.22 3.06 17.09
N PHE A 467 27.95 3.91 16.10
CA PHE A 467 28.28 3.92 14.66
C PHE A 467 29.67 3.41 14.18
N ASP A 468 30.20 2.31 14.72
CA ASP A 468 31.52 1.79 14.34
C ASP A 468 31.48 0.27 14.12
N GLY A 469 31.22 -0.13 12.87
CA GLY A 469 31.70 -1.42 12.32
C GLY A 469 31.02 -2.73 12.74
N ALA A 470 29.69 -2.82 12.81
CA ALA A 470 29.01 -4.08 13.13
C ALA A 470 29.10 -5.12 11.99
N VAL A 471 29.77 -6.25 12.24
CA VAL A 471 29.84 -7.42 11.36
C VAL A 471 28.63 -8.33 11.59
N MET A 472 27.81 -8.53 10.54
CA MET A 472 26.71 -9.51 10.51
C MET A 472 27.27 -10.95 10.57
N CYS A 473 26.62 -11.86 11.29
CA CYS A 473 27.17 -13.20 11.50
C CYS A 473 27.23 -14.05 10.21
N PRO A 474 28.34 -14.77 9.95
CA PRO A 474 28.50 -15.61 8.76
C PRO A 474 27.90 -17.04 8.85
N LYS A 475 27.19 -17.41 9.94
CA LYS A 475 26.69 -18.79 10.10
C LYS A 475 25.29 -18.98 9.49
N THR A 476 25.28 -19.60 8.31
CA THR A 476 24.10 -20.01 7.51
C THR A 476 23.58 -21.42 7.83
N THR A 477 24.05 -22.09 8.88
CA THR A 477 23.72 -23.51 9.15
C THR A 477 22.60 -23.64 10.19
N GLY A 478 21.36 -23.79 9.71
CA GLY A 478 20.18 -24.19 10.50
C GLY A 478 18.86 -23.97 9.72
N SER A 479 17.91 -24.90 9.83
CA SER A 479 16.53 -24.69 9.35
C SER A 479 15.83 -23.70 10.29
N PHE A 480 15.92 -22.41 10.00
CA PHE A 480 15.17 -21.38 10.72
C PHE A 480 13.87 -21.08 9.99
N PHE A 481 12.75 -21.13 10.71
CA PHE A 481 11.47 -20.63 10.23
C PHE A 481 11.52 -19.09 10.22
N ARG A 482 11.22 -18.47 9.08
CA ARG A 482 11.30 -17.00 8.90
C ARG A 482 9.95 -16.35 8.57
N ASN A 483 8.89 -17.13 8.76
CA ASN A 483 7.52 -16.66 8.76
C ASN A 483 6.87 -17.22 10.04
N TYR A 484 6.07 -16.40 10.69
CA TYR A 484 5.27 -16.85 11.82
C TYR A 484 3.94 -16.10 11.83
N THR A 485 2.96 -16.69 12.49
CA THR A 485 1.71 -16.02 12.79
C THR A 485 1.72 -15.61 14.24
N VAL A 486 1.01 -14.55 14.56
CA VAL A 486 0.75 -14.13 15.94
C VAL A 486 -0.75 -13.95 16.07
N ASN A 487 -1.37 -14.70 16.97
CA ASN A 487 -2.74 -14.44 17.39
C ASN A 487 -2.71 -13.48 18.60
N ILE A 488 -3.35 -12.32 18.50
CA ILE A 488 -3.26 -11.28 19.54
C ILE A 488 -4.16 -11.52 20.75
N ASP A 489 -5.15 -12.41 20.67
CA ASP A 489 -5.99 -12.75 21.83
C ASP A 489 -5.26 -13.72 22.76
N THR A 490 -4.55 -14.68 22.17
CA THR A 490 -3.90 -15.77 22.90
C THR A 490 -2.40 -15.57 23.05
N GLY A 491 -1.78 -14.75 22.20
CA GLY A 491 -0.33 -14.68 22.01
C GLY A 491 0.25 -15.84 21.20
N ALA A 492 -0.56 -16.84 20.83
CA ALA A 492 -0.05 -18.05 20.21
C ALA A 492 0.69 -17.76 18.90
N THR A 493 1.92 -18.27 18.81
CA THR A 493 2.75 -18.15 17.60
C THR A 493 2.91 -19.48 16.89
N VAL A 494 2.73 -19.50 15.57
CA VAL A 494 3.00 -20.69 14.75
C VAL A 494 4.12 -20.40 13.77
N ASP A 495 5.26 -21.04 13.99
CA ASP A 495 6.44 -20.92 13.13
C ASP A 495 6.32 -21.83 11.90
N TRP A 496 6.65 -21.29 10.71
CA TRP A 496 6.84 -22.09 9.50
C TRP A 496 7.78 -21.43 8.47
N GLN A 497 8.14 -22.19 7.46
CA GLN A 497 8.84 -21.68 6.29
C GLN A 497 8.00 -22.05 5.07
N ALA A 498 7.46 -21.05 4.37
CA ALA A 498 6.86 -21.29 3.07
C ALA A 498 7.98 -21.70 2.10
N SER A 499 7.74 -22.74 1.29
CA SER A 499 8.71 -23.19 0.27
C SER A 499 8.98 -22.12 -0.80
N SER A 500 8.03 -21.20 -0.98
CA SER A 500 8.14 -20.02 -1.85
C SER A 500 8.82 -18.81 -1.21
N SER A 501 8.89 -18.76 0.13
CA SER A 501 9.47 -17.62 0.85
C SER A 501 11.00 -17.70 0.79
N ARG A 502 11.60 -16.69 0.15
CA ARG A 502 13.05 -16.55 -0.01
C ARG A 502 13.55 -15.39 0.85
N PHE A 503 13.66 -15.61 2.15
CA PHE A 503 14.38 -14.77 3.14
C PHE A 503 14.54 -13.29 2.75
N GLN A 504 13.48 -12.51 2.88
CA GLN A 504 13.43 -11.12 2.42
C GLN A 504 13.50 -10.17 3.61
N SER A 505 13.99 -8.96 3.41
CA SER A 505 13.81 -7.80 4.30
C SER A 505 13.61 -6.59 3.41
N PHE A 506 12.97 -5.53 3.92
CA PHE A 506 12.64 -4.36 3.08
C PHE A 506 11.84 -4.72 1.81
N GLY A 507 11.07 -5.81 1.86
CA GLY A 507 10.02 -6.11 0.88
C GLY A 507 8.75 -5.33 1.23
N ALA A 508 7.71 -5.53 0.41
CA ALA A 508 6.42 -4.89 0.60
C ALA A 508 5.29 -5.92 0.67
N THR A 509 4.23 -5.56 1.38
CA THR A 509 3.05 -6.40 1.61
C THR A 509 1.82 -5.75 1.01
N ALA A 510 1.01 -6.53 0.31
CA ALA A 510 -0.29 -6.13 -0.20
C ALA A 510 -1.36 -7.10 0.32
N VAL A 511 -2.46 -6.57 0.83
CA VAL A 511 -3.65 -7.35 1.18
C VAL A 511 -4.67 -7.17 0.06
N LEU A 512 -5.14 -8.28 -0.51
CA LEU A 512 -6.16 -8.29 -1.56
C LEU A 512 -7.55 -8.21 -0.94
N LEU A 513 -8.54 -7.79 -1.72
CA LEU A 513 -9.93 -7.70 -1.26
C LEU A 513 -10.53 -9.05 -0.83
N ASP A 514 -10.01 -10.17 -1.36
CA ASP A 514 -10.41 -11.52 -0.94
C ASP A 514 -9.61 -12.01 0.29
N GLY A 515 -8.83 -11.14 0.91
CA GLY A 515 -8.01 -11.39 2.09
C GLY A 515 -6.69 -12.13 1.82
N ARG A 516 -6.39 -12.51 0.58
CA ARG A 516 -5.06 -13.06 0.28
C ARG A 516 -3.99 -12.01 0.57
N VAL A 517 -2.86 -12.46 1.12
CA VAL A 517 -1.72 -11.59 1.39
C VAL A 517 -0.61 -11.89 0.41
N VAL A 518 -0.02 -10.85 -0.18
CA VAL A 518 1.09 -10.95 -1.11
C VAL A 518 2.30 -10.25 -0.51
N VAL A 519 3.43 -10.95 -0.47
CA VAL A 519 4.74 -10.43 -0.08
C VAL A 519 5.65 -10.41 -1.29
N SER A 520 6.25 -9.26 -1.58
CA SER A 520 7.03 -9.03 -2.81
C SER A 520 8.42 -8.46 -2.53
N GLY A 521 9.39 -8.89 -3.32
CA GLY A 521 10.73 -8.30 -3.42
C GLY A 521 11.54 -8.33 -2.13
N GLY A 522 12.30 -7.28 -1.84
CA GLY A 522 13.20 -7.19 -0.70
C GLY A 522 14.62 -7.69 -0.98
N ILE A 523 15.41 -7.77 0.10
CA ILE A 523 16.84 -8.10 0.06
C ILE A 523 17.04 -9.53 0.55
N GLN A 524 17.77 -10.32 -0.23
CA GLN A 524 18.16 -11.69 0.11
C GLN A 524 19.22 -11.71 1.20
N ASP A 525 19.06 -12.65 2.13
CA ASP A 525 19.99 -12.90 3.23
C ASP A 525 21.44 -13.08 2.77
N GLY A 526 22.39 -12.56 3.55
CA GLY A 526 23.82 -12.84 3.39
C GLY A 526 24.52 -12.13 2.23
N GLN A 527 23.80 -11.57 1.25
CA GLN A 527 24.40 -11.12 0.00
C GLN A 527 24.09 -9.67 -0.39
N ALA A 528 23.14 -9.00 0.27
CA ALA A 528 22.67 -7.67 -0.11
C ALA A 528 22.33 -7.59 -1.61
N ILE A 529 21.56 -8.58 -2.08
CA ILE A 529 21.08 -8.67 -3.46
C ILE A 529 19.56 -8.61 -3.41
N THR A 530 18.96 -7.81 -4.29
CA THR A 530 17.50 -7.72 -4.38
C THR A 530 16.89 -9.00 -4.95
N THR A 531 15.63 -9.24 -4.63
CA THR A 531 14.93 -10.41 -5.13
C THR A 531 13.67 -10.07 -5.88
N ASN A 532 13.28 -11.00 -6.73
CA ASN A 532 12.08 -10.97 -7.55
C ASN A 532 11.01 -11.98 -7.07
N TYR A 533 11.23 -12.66 -5.94
CA TYR A 533 10.26 -13.63 -5.44
C TYR A 533 9.00 -12.95 -4.91
N LEU A 534 7.89 -13.58 -5.23
CA LEU A 534 6.56 -13.27 -4.74
C LEU A 534 6.03 -14.46 -3.93
N SER A 535 5.53 -14.20 -2.72
CA SER A 535 4.86 -15.19 -1.88
C SER A 535 3.41 -14.81 -1.66
N ILE A 536 2.49 -15.73 -1.90
CA ILE A 536 1.05 -15.50 -1.72
C ILE A 536 0.54 -16.42 -0.62
N TYR A 537 -0.17 -15.85 0.33
CA TYR A 537 -0.74 -16.53 1.48
C TYR A 537 -2.26 -16.46 1.40
N ARG A 538 -2.92 -17.57 1.71
CA ARG A 538 -4.39 -17.60 1.83
C ARG A 538 -4.85 -16.79 3.05
N PRO A 539 -6.09 -16.26 3.02
CA PRO A 539 -6.74 -15.60 4.15
C PRO A 539 -7.13 -16.56 5.29
N SER A 540 -6.44 -17.69 5.44
CA SER A 540 -6.80 -18.68 6.45
C SER A 540 -5.60 -19.53 6.85
N THR A 541 -5.64 -20.02 8.08
CA THR A 541 -4.72 -21.03 8.58
C THR A 541 -5.28 -22.45 8.37
N SER A 542 -4.39 -23.43 8.25
CA SER A 542 -4.74 -24.84 8.17
C SER A 542 -5.23 -25.34 9.53
N ALA A 543 -6.41 -25.95 9.59
CA ALA A 543 -6.99 -26.47 10.83
C ALA A 543 -6.09 -27.48 11.57
N ASP A 544 -5.27 -28.26 10.83
CA ASP A 544 -4.40 -29.29 11.41
C ASP A 544 -3.08 -28.73 11.96
N THR A 545 -2.62 -27.59 11.43
CA THR A 545 -1.27 -27.08 11.70
C THR A 545 -1.21 -25.66 12.23
N GLY A 546 -2.32 -24.91 12.15
CA GLY A 546 -2.37 -23.46 12.42
C GLY A 546 -1.56 -22.62 11.42
N ARG A 547 -1.01 -23.22 10.36
CA ARG A 547 -0.14 -22.54 9.40
C ARG A 547 -0.93 -21.93 8.25
N PRO A 548 -0.61 -20.71 7.81
CA PRO A 548 -1.13 -20.18 6.55
C PRO A 548 -0.72 -21.08 5.38
N VAL A 549 -1.65 -21.29 4.44
CA VAL A 549 -1.30 -22.00 3.22
C VAL A 549 -0.67 -21.01 2.23
N ALA A 550 0.63 -21.17 2.00
CA ALA A 550 1.40 -20.36 1.05
C ALA A 550 1.55 -21.09 -0.29
N PHE A 551 1.45 -20.35 -1.39
CA PHE A 551 1.80 -20.82 -2.72
C PHE A 551 2.87 -19.89 -3.31
N GLY A 552 3.81 -20.46 -4.05
CA GLY A 552 4.66 -19.67 -4.93
C GLY A 552 3.87 -19.33 -6.18
N ALA A 553 3.81 -18.04 -6.53
CA ALA A 553 3.52 -17.68 -7.91
C ALA A 553 4.81 -17.84 -8.72
N ASN A 554 4.68 -18.29 -9.97
CA ASN A 554 5.78 -18.27 -10.94
C ASN A 554 6.00 -16.88 -11.55
N ALA A 555 5.32 -15.86 -11.03
CA ALA A 555 5.49 -14.49 -11.48
C ALA A 555 6.86 -13.96 -11.05
N THR A 556 7.61 -13.45 -12.03
CA THR A 556 8.94 -12.90 -11.80
C THR A 556 8.86 -11.38 -11.90
N LEU A 557 8.80 -10.69 -10.77
CA LEU A 557 8.91 -9.23 -10.72
C LEU A 557 10.33 -8.78 -11.13
N ALA A 558 10.53 -7.51 -11.44
CA ALA A 558 11.89 -6.97 -11.44
C ALA A 558 12.48 -7.04 -10.01
N PRO A 559 13.74 -7.48 -9.82
CA PRO A 559 14.34 -7.55 -8.49
C PRO A 559 14.41 -6.18 -7.82
N ARG A 560 13.71 -5.99 -6.70
CA ARG A 560 13.62 -4.69 -6.02
C ARG A 560 13.52 -4.80 -4.50
N ALA A 561 13.94 -3.78 -3.78
CA ALA A 561 13.72 -3.58 -2.35
C ALA A 561 13.39 -2.10 -2.05
N PHE A 562 12.89 -1.82 -0.83
CA PHE A 562 12.46 -0.48 -0.42
C PHE A 562 11.35 0.09 -1.31
N HIS A 563 10.58 -0.77 -1.96
CA HIS A 563 9.44 -0.43 -2.80
C HIS A 563 8.14 -0.42 -1.98
N ALA A 564 7.06 0.07 -2.60
CA ALA A 564 5.71 -0.03 -2.08
C ALA A 564 4.94 -1.12 -2.82
N ALA A 565 3.94 -1.72 -2.17
CA ALA A 565 2.98 -2.61 -2.81
C ALA A 565 1.59 -2.40 -2.21
N THR A 566 0.55 -2.54 -3.02
CA THR A 566 -0.83 -2.49 -2.57
C THR A 566 -1.72 -3.37 -3.44
N GLY A 567 -2.89 -3.77 -2.92
CA GLY A 567 -3.82 -4.66 -3.61
C GLY A 567 -4.69 -3.89 -4.60
N LEU A 568 -4.85 -4.42 -5.81
CA LEU A 568 -5.77 -3.90 -6.81
C LEU A 568 -7.13 -4.62 -6.71
N ARG A 569 -8.21 -3.93 -7.12
CA ARG A 569 -9.50 -4.59 -7.30
C ARG A 569 -9.38 -5.74 -8.30
N GLY A 570 -10.14 -6.81 -8.08
CA GLY A 570 -10.11 -7.99 -8.95
C GLY A 570 -8.96 -8.96 -8.70
N GLY A 571 -8.23 -8.83 -7.58
CA GLY A 571 -7.20 -9.79 -7.19
C GLY A 571 -5.81 -9.48 -7.74
N GLY A 572 -5.58 -8.24 -8.19
CA GLY A 572 -4.25 -7.79 -8.62
C GLY A 572 -3.41 -7.20 -7.50
N VAL A 573 -2.13 -6.96 -7.79
CA VAL A 573 -1.17 -6.28 -6.93
C VAL A 573 -0.48 -5.24 -7.78
N PHE A 574 -0.36 -4.04 -7.23
CA PHE A 574 0.46 -2.97 -7.76
C PHE A 574 1.74 -2.86 -6.94
N VAL A 575 2.89 -2.82 -7.61
CA VAL A 575 4.22 -2.74 -7.02
C VAL A 575 4.92 -1.52 -7.60
N PHE A 576 5.45 -0.63 -6.75
CA PHE A 576 6.00 0.65 -7.18
C PHE A 576 7.35 0.99 -6.56
N GLY A 577 8.26 1.48 -7.39
CA GLY A 577 9.56 2.03 -7.03
C GLY A 577 10.53 0.98 -6.48
N GLY A 578 11.40 1.44 -5.60
CA GLY A 578 12.48 0.67 -5.01
C GLY A 578 13.79 0.73 -5.79
N VAL A 579 14.78 0.02 -5.27
CA VAL A 579 16.12 -0.09 -5.88
C VAL A 579 16.41 -1.53 -6.26
N SER A 580 17.27 -1.71 -7.25
CA SER A 580 17.94 -2.96 -7.56
C SER A 580 19.35 -2.95 -6.94
N ILE A 581 19.73 -4.07 -6.32
CA ILE A 581 21.08 -4.28 -5.77
C ILE A 581 21.59 -5.60 -6.34
N THR A 582 22.60 -5.55 -7.21
CA THR A 582 23.07 -6.71 -8.01
C THR A 582 24.43 -7.25 -7.55
N SER A 583 25.25 -6.38 -6.96
CA SER A 583 26.49 -6.68 -6.24
C SER A 583 26.49 -5.75 -5.03
N GLY A 584 26.81 -6.21 -3.82
CA GLY A 584 26.60 -5.49 -2.54
C GLY A 584 27.20 -4.08 -2.36
N THR A 585 27.63 -3.40 -3.43
CA THR A 585 28.06 -2.00 -3.50
C THR A 585 27.38 -1.20 -4.63
N THR A 586 26.62 -1.85 -5.53
CA THR A 586 25.95 -1.19 -6.67
C THR A 586 24.47 -1.08 -6.36
N VAL A 587 24.01 0.14 -6.07
CA VAL A 587 22.59 0.47 -5.91
C VAL A 587 22.16 1.27 -7.11
N ARG A 588 21.02 0.90 -7.70
CA ARG A 588 20.38 1.69 -8.74
C ARG A 588 18.89 1.75 -8.45
N LEU A 589 18.27 2.90 -8.68
CA LEU A 589 16.81 2.98 -8.73
C LEU A 589 16.29 1.95 -9.74
N ALA A 590 15.15 1.34 -9.45
CA ALA A 590 14.58 0.34 -10.34
C ALA A 590 14.32 0.97 -11.72
N ASP A 591 14.74 0.28 -12.79
CA ASP A 591 14.58 0.74 -14.18
C ASP A 591 13.11 0.91 -14.60
N ILE A 592 12.19 0.33 -13.83
CA ILE A 592 10.74 0.40 -14.03
C ILE A 592 10.11 0.99 -12.77
N SER A 593 9.36 2.08 -12.95
CA SER A 593 8.67 2.80 -11.87
C SER A 593 7.58 1.94 -11.22
N GLY A 594 6.80 1.16 -11.99
CA GLY A 594 5.81 0.26 -11.42
C GLY A 594 5.52 -1.00 -12.25
N GLU A 595 5.05 -2.03 -11.57
CA GLU A 595 4.56 -3.29 -12.15
C GLU A 595 3.17 -3.61 -11.60
N ALA A 596 2.27 -4.11 -12.44
CA ALA A 596 1.01 -4.70 -12.02
C ALA A 596 1.01 -6.21 -12.26
N PHE A 597 0.33 -6.94 -11.41
CA PHE A 597 0.26 -8.40 -11.44
C PHE A 597 -1.15 -8.85 -11.05
N PHE A 598 -1.81 -9.68 -11.85
CA PHE A 598 -3.16 -10.18 -11.56
C PHE A 598 -3.17 -11.71 -11.36
N LEU A 599 -3.91 -12.19 -10.36
CA LEU A 599 -3.92 -13.59 -9.90
C LEU A 599 -5.02 -14.48 -10.45
#